data_AF-A0A6P1NZY4-F1
#
_entry.id   AF-A0A6P1NZY4-F1
#
_cell.length_a   1.000
_cell.length_b   1.000
_cell.length_c   1.000
_cell.angle_alpha   90.00
_cell.angle_beta   90.00
_cell.angle_gamma   90.00
#
_symmetry.space_group_name_H-M   'P 1'
#
loop_
_entity.id
_entity.type
_entity.pdbx_description
1 polymer ?
#
loop_
_entity_poly.entity_id
_entity_poly.type
_entity_poly.pdbx_seq_one_letter_code
_entity_poly.pdbx_strand_id
1 'polypeptide(L)'
;MRFSTSLKTFLSRSALAAVALLPLQAFAQSATAFLSAPQDSVTLRMAETRYKHSFKVSEAGQEKLVRISPTSRGNTMWLNLGKDSLAITYKGRDKERYTLSNGKDTVQLVFSFFSPPAHEPLVKKGTEEYGKQQYALAADFYQQALKATPTGAHTRTTYYNLACCYALLGQKEPALKALEQAVKAGYKNVAHLKRDSDLDILRKEKGYLQLVNKLEKTQAQLGDPFKAQLVTTDVHNFWKAYDAAAKHPAQKQEIFEKQYFGKASAGLQDYFENKIGSVELFMNNLVNKPAFFPAIRKNTLQVDAMKPAIYQSFQKMKELYPAATFPNVYFVIGRYNSAGTVSDNGLLIGIDQFSRSADVPLQELNLWERNNYNYVHNVPPLIAHELIHFIQSDRNDTTLLSNALTEGMADFIGELISGVNTNQRIHDFANPREKQIWEEFQKEMYLKRAYNWIANGNQERPDRPADLGYYMGYKICEAYYTKATDKKQAVKDILEMKDAKAFFEQSGYADKFLQANNR
;
A
#
# COMPACT_ATOMS: atom_id res chain seq x y z
N MET A 1 15.03 -80.24 -38.29
CA MET A 1 15.53 -79.89 -39.64
C MET A 1 16.63 -78.85 -39.49
N ARG A 2 17.88 -79.26 -39.80
CA ARG A 2 19.09 -78.53 -40.26
C ARG A 2 19.43 -77.15 -39.64
N PHE A 3 20.47 -77.08 -38.79
CA PHE A 3 21.89 -76.64 -39.04
C PHE A 3 22.01 -75.09 -39.17
N SER A 4 22.94 -74.36 -38.53
CA SER A 4 24.38 -74.61 -38.31
C SER A 4 25.05 -73.64 -37.29
N THR A 5 26.08 -74.15 -36.56
CA THR A 5 27.46 -73.62 -36.23
C THR A 5 27.72 -72.12 -36.00
N SER A 6 28.63 -71.60 -35.14
CA SER A 6 29.83 -72.09 -34.41
C SER A 6 30.23 -71.04 -33.33
N LEU A 7 30.61 -71.42 -32.09
CA LEU A 7 31.97 -71.57 -31.52
C LEU A 7 32.81 -70.28 -31.26
N LYS A 8 33.01 -69.91 -29.97
CA LYS A 8 34.32 -69.80 -29.24
C LYS A 8 34.34 -68.78 -28.06
N THR A 9 34.30 -69.33 -26.84
CA THR A 9 35.17 -69.07 -25.65
C THR A 9 35.82 -67.69 -25.40
N PHE A 10 35.62 -67.11 -24.21
CA PHE A 10 36.57 -67.19 -23.08
C PHE A 10 35.98 -66.67 -21.74
N LEU A 11 36.33 -67.36 -20.65
CA LEU A 11 35.94 -67.11 -19.26
C LEU A 11 36.73 -65.94 -18.64
N SER A 12 36.09 -65.15 -17.76
CA SER A 12 36.57 -65.00 -16.36
C SER A 12 35.55 -64.27 -15.46
N ARG A 13 35.15 -64.99 -14.39
CA ARG A 13 34.92 -64.56 -12.99
C ARG A 13 34.21 -63.21 -12.78
N SER A 14 33.07 -63.10 -12.11
CA SER A 14 32.86 -63.48 -10.71
C SER A 14 31.38 -63.31 -10.30
N ALA A 15 30.93 -64.19 -9.40
CA ALA A 15 29.69 -64.28 -8.64
C ALA A 15 28.69 -63.09 -8.66
N LEU A 16 27.46 -63.39 -9.10
CA LEU A 16 26.23 -62.70 -8.69
C LEU A 16 25.86 -63.12 -7.26
N ALA A 17 25.67 -62.14 -6.37
CA ALA A 17 24.78 -62.27 -5.23
C ALA A 17 23.69 -61.20 -5.36
N ALA A 18 22.44 -61.66 -5.40
CA ALA A 18 21.25 -60.84 -5.50
C ALA A 18 21.03 -60.04 -4.22
N VAL A 19 20.73 -58.75 -4.36
CA VAL A 19 20.06 -57.94 -3.32
C VAL A 19 18.92 -57.19 -3.98
N ALA A 20 17.74 -57.30 -3.35
CA ALA A 20 16.46 -56.80 -3.78
C ALA A 20 16.45 -55.29 -4.07
N LEU A 21 15.85 -54.91 -5.20
CA LEU A 21 15.53 -53.53 -5.56
C LEU A 21 14.27 -53.08 -4.82
N LEU A 22 14.44 -52.24 -3.80
CA LEU A 22 13.41 -51.28 -3.39
C LEU A 22 13.51 -50.05 -4.31
N PRO A 23 12.39 -49.42 -4.71
CA PRO A 23 12.46 -48.20 -5.51
C PRO A 23 12.88 -47.04 -4.61
N LEU A 24 14.11 -46.56 -4.79
CA LEU A 24 14.55 -45.25 -4.31
C LEU A 24 13.67 -44.18 -4.99
N GLN A 25 12.71 -43.64 -4.24
CA GLN A 25 12.22 -42.30 -4.53
C GLN A 25 13.37 -41.32 -4.27
N ALA A 26 14.05 -40.93 -5.35
CA ALA A 26 15.03 -39.86 -5.32
C ALA A 26 14.29 -38.55 -4.98
N PHE A 27 14.50 -38.04 -3.77
CA PHE A 27 14.26 -36.63 -3.49
C PHE A 27 15.25 -35.82 -4.34
N ALA A 28 14.77 -35.20 -5.41
CA ALA A 28 15.55 -34.21 -6.14
C ALA A 28 15.73 -32.97 -5.25
N GLN A 29 16.85 -32.91 -4.53
CA GLN A 29 17.33 -31.68 -3.91
C GLN A 29 17.66 -30.69 -5.03
N SER A 30 16.96 -29.56 -5.09
CA SER A 30 17.29 -28.49 -6.04
C SER A 30 18.69 -27.96 -5.75
N ALA A 31 19.67 -28.19 -6.62
CA ALA A 31 21.00 -27.60 -6.47
C ALA A 31 20.91 -26.07 -6.52
N THR A 32 21.19 -25.41 -5.39
CA THR A 32 21.40 -23.96 -5.30
C THR A 32 22.75 -23.62 -5.92
N ALA A 33 22.79 -22.72 -6.91
CA ALA A 33 24.04 -22.27 -7.50
C ALA A 33 24.81 -21.42 -6.48
N PHE A 34 26.04 -21.81 -6.14
CA PHE A 34 26.91 -21.08 -5.22
C PHE A 34 27.75 -20.05 -5.99
N LEU A 35 27.75 -18.81 -5.54
CA LEU A 35 28.35 -17.64 -6.21
C LEU A 35 29.30 -16.92 -5.25
N SER A 36 30.53 -16.67 -5.70
CA SER A 36 31.50 -15.86 -4.96
C SER A 36 31.23 -14.38 -5.19
N ALA A 37 31.03 -13.64 -4.10
CA ALA A 37 30.81 -12.20 -4.04
C ALA A 37 31.89 -11.57 -3.14
N PRO A 38 33.13 -11.38 -3.64
CA PRO A 38 34.25 -10.92 -2.82
C PRO A 38 34.04 -9.54 -2.19
N GLN A 39 33.13 -8.74 -2.75
CA GLN A 39 32.68 -7.50 -2.14
C GLN A 39 31.43 -7.77 -1.31
N ASP A 40 31.39 -7.16 -0.13
CA ASP A 40 30.23 -7.30 0.74
C ASP A 40 28.98 -6.68 0.12
N SER A 41 29.12 -5.58 -0.64
CA SER A 41 28.02 -4.95 -1.37
C SER A 41 27.82 -5.58 -2.75
N VAL A 42 26.64 -6.15 -2.98
CA VAL A 42 26.19 -6.73 -4.25
C VAL A 42 25.10 -5.84 -4.86
N THR A 43 25.10 -5.66 -6.18
CA THR A 43 24.04 -4.90 -6.88
C THR A 43 23.45 -5.69 -8.03
N LEU A 44 22.15 -5.98 -7.93
CA LEU A 44 21.34 -6.49 -9.02
C LEU A 44 20.86 -5.33 -9.91
N ARG A 45 20.95 -5.50 -11.23
CA ARG A 45 20.43 -4.56 -12.23
C ARG A 45 19.60 -5.29 -13.29
N MET A 46 18.57 -4.62 -13.78
CA MET A 46 17.86 -5.00 -15.02
C MET A 46 17.88 -3.77 -15.92
N ALA A 47 18.64 -3.84 -17.01
CA ALA A 47 18.89 -2.67 -17.85
C ALA A 47 17.59 -2.16 -18.51
N GLU A 48 16.72 -3.09 -18.88
CA GLU A 48 15.49 -2.87 -19.62
C GLU A 48 14.42 -2.17 -18.78
N THR A 49 14.40 -2.43 -17.47
CA THR A 49 13.40 -1.85 -16.55
C THR A 49 13.96 -0.74 -15.67
N ARG A 50 15.23 -0.36 -15.86
CA ARG A 50 15.97 0.56 -14.96
C ARG A 50 15.96 0.12 -13.48
N TYR A 51 15.67 -1.16 -13.22
CA TYR A 51 15.64 -1.71 -11.87
C TYR A 51 17.06 -1.86 -11.34
N LYS A 52 17.26 -1.42 -10.09
CA LYS A 52 18.52 -1.55 -9.36
C LYS A 52 18.22 -1.90 -7.90
N HIS A 53 18.83 -2.96 -7.41
CA HIS A 53 18.72 -3.37 -6.02
C HIS A 53 20.09 -3.71 -5.45
N SER A 54 20.52 -2.98 -4.43
CA SER A 54 21.80 -3.20 -3.76
C SER A 54 21.56 -3.78 -2.37
N PHE A 55 22.34 -4.78 -1.99
CA PHE A 55 22.27 -5.43 -0.68
C PHE A 55 23.68 -5.86 -0.25
N LYS A 56 23.90 -6.01 1.06
CA LYS A 56 25.15 -6.61 1.56
C LYS A 56 24.99 -8.11 1.80
N VAL A 57 26.07 -8.86 1.59
CA VAL A 57 26.16 -10.28 1.96
C VAL A 57 26.15 -10.42 3.48
N SER A 58 26.77 -9.47 4.19
CA SER A 58 26.82 -9.41 5.66
C SER A 58 25.52 -8.89 6.33
N GLU A 59 24.67 -8.13 5.63
CA GLU A 59 23.45 -7.56 6.22
C GLU A 59 22.20 -8.43 5.94
N ALA A 60 21.69 -9.01 7.03
CA ALA A 60 20.34 -9.56 7.27
C ALA A 60 19.97 -10.92 6.63
N GLY A 61 19.65 -11.88 7.51
CA GLY A 61 18.35 -12.59 7.50
C GLY A 61 18.08 -13.58 6.35
N GLN A 62 19.12 -14.23 5.84
CA GLN A 62 19.11 -15.47 5.04
C GLN A 62 18.47 -15.46 3.63
N GLU A 63 17.50 -14.63 3.27
CA GLU A 63 16.97 -14.56 1.88
C GLU A 63 16.75 -13.12 1.35
N LYS A 64 17.23 -12.85 0.14
CA LYS A 64 16.99 -11.65 -0.68
C LYS A 64 16.06 -12.04 -1.82
N LEU A 65 14.78 -11.75 -1.66
CA LEU A 65 13.77 -12.02 -2.68
C LEU A 65 13.79 -10.95 -3.77
N VAL A 66 13.94 -11.37 -5.01
CA VAL A 66 13.81 -10.56 -6.23
C VAL A 66 12.59 -11.04 -7.00
N ARG A 67 11.65 -10.13 -7.23
CA ARG A 67 10.44 -10.45 -7.98
C ARG A 67 10.61 -10.16 -9.46
N ILE A 68 10.26 -11.16 -10.25
CA ILE A 68 10.22 -11.09 -11.70
C ILE A 68 8.77 -10.92 -12.12
N SER A 69 8.44 -9.73 -12.63
CA SER A 69 7.14 -9.47 -13.25
C SER A 69 7.05 -10.20 -14.61
N PRO A 70 5.84 -10.34 -15.18
CA PRO A 70 5.67 -10.80 -16.56
C PRO A 70 6.52 -10.03 -17.57
N THR A 71 6.64 -8.71 -17.39
CA THR A 71 7.45 -7.83 -18.24
C THR A 71 8.97 -8.02 -18.07
N SER A 72 9.41 -8.54 -16.92
CA SER A 72 10.81 -8.81 -16.62
C SER A 72 11.22 -10.26 -16.87
N ARG A 73 10.28 -11.16 -17.17
CA ARG A 73 10.52 -12.61 -17.28
C ARG A 73 11.57 -12.98 -18.33
N GLY A 74 11.66 -12.22 -19.42
CA GLY A 74 12.59 -12.44 -20.53
C GLY A 74 13.86 -11.60 -20.46
N ASN A 75 14.00 -10.71 -19.49
CA ASN A 75 15.11 -9.75 -19.44
C ASN A 75 16.34 -10.37 -18.76
N THR A 76 17.54 -9.96 -19.21
CA THR A 76 18.79 -10.41 -18.58
C THR A 76 19.06 -9.59 -17.33
N MET A 77 19.22 -10.26 -16.20
CA MET A 77 19.51 -9.61 -14.93
C MET A 77 21.00 -9.68 -14.66
N TRP A 78 21.60 -8.57 -14.24
CA TRP A 78 23.03 -8.45 -14.02
C TRP A 78 23.31 -8.30 -12.53
N LEU A 79 23.96 -9.30 -11.94
CA LEU A 79 24.40 -9.26 -10.56
C LEU A 79 25.87 -8.82 -10.53
N ASN A 80 26.14 -7.61 -10.06
CA ASN A 80 27.49 -7.12 -9.85
C ASN A 80 28.03 -7.66 -8.51
N LEU A 81 29.10 -8.44 -8.60
CA LEU A 81 29.74 -9.19 -7.51
C LEU A 81 31.07 -8.55 -7.08
N GLY A 82 31.33 -7.30 -7.47
CA GLY A 82 32.58 -6.59 -7.25
C GLY A 82 33.35 -6.39 -8.56
N LYS A 83 34.35 -7.24 -8.80
CA LYS A 83 35.13 -7.20 -10.07
C LYS A 83 34.42 -7.87 -11.24
N ASP A 84 33.47 -8.76 -10.93
CA ASP A 84 32.74 -9.55 -11.92
C ASP A 84 31.25 -9.19 -11.95
N SER A 85 30.59 -9.52 -13.05
CA SER A 85 29.14 -9.45 -13.17
C SER A 85 28.60 -10.77 -13.71
N LEU A 86 27.51 -11.26 -13.12
CA LEU A 86 26.84 -12.47 -13.56
C LEU A 86 25.52 -12.11 -14.24
N ALA A 87 25.36 -12.60 -15.47
CA ALA A 87 24.07 -12.64 -16.13
C ALA A 87 23.21 -13.76 -15.54
N ILE A 88 22.03 -13.41 -15.06
CA ILE A 88 21.03 -14.33 -14.55
C ILE A 88 19.80 -14.20 -15.45
N THR A 89 19.43 -15.29 -16.09
CA THR A 89 18.16 -15.42 -16.81
C THR A 89 17.24 -16.26 -15.94
N TYR A 90 16.08 -15.70 -15.61
CA TYR A 90 15.06 -16.43 -14.87
C TYR A 90 14.51 -17.58 -15.73
N LYS A 91 14.65 -18.82 -15.27
CA LYS A 91 14.29 -20.02 -16.05
C LYS A 91 12.81 -20.43 -15.92
N GLY A 92 11.98 -19.60 -15.29
CA GLY A 92 10.54 -19.84 -15.22
C GLY A 92 10.08 -20.71 -14.05
N ARG A 93 10.95 -21.04 -13.08
CA ARG A 93 10.58 -21.86 -11.90
C ARG A 93 10.12 -20.99 -10.73
N ASP A 94 9.02 -21.35 -10.08
CA ASP A 94 8.36 -20.59 -8.99
C ASP A 94 9.30 -19.84 -8.04
N LYS A 95 10.39 -20.50 -7.62
CA LYS A 95 11.53 -19.88 -6.91
C LYS A 95 12.86 -20.43 -7.44
N GLU A 96 13.76 -19.55 -7.84
CA GLU A 96 15.15 -19.85 -8.23
C GLU A 96 16.11 -19.26 -7.22
N ARG A 97 16.94 -20.11 -6.61
CA ARG A 97 17.77 -19.77 -5.46
C ARG A 97 19.25 -19.79 -5.86
N TYR A 98 19.96 -18.75 -5.44
CA TYR A 98 21.40 -18.58 -5.62
C TYR A 98 22.02 -18.27 -4.27
N THR A 99 23.05 -19.00 -3.87
CA THR A 99 23.79 -18.72 -2.64
C THR A 99 24.94 -17.80 -2.97
N LEU A 100 25.01 -16.64 -2.33
CA LEU A 100 26.11 -15.69 -2.48
C LEU A 100 26.99 -15.76 -1.23
N SER A 101 28.31 -15.79 -1.39
CA SER A 101 29.26 -15.78 -0.28
C SER A 101 30.36 -14.76 -0.48
N ASN A 102 30.68 -14.00 0.56
CA ASN A 102 31.85 -13.11 0.60
C ASN A 102 33.10 -13.78 1.22
N GLY A 103 33.06 -15.10 1.41
CA GLY A 103 34.11 -15.88 2.09
C GLY A 103 33.96 -15.95 3.62
N LYS A 104 33.14 -15.09 4.22
CA LYS A 104 32.84 -15.09 5.67
C LYS A 104 31.36 -15.36 5.95
N ASP A 105 30.49 -14.68 5.22
CA ASP A 105 29.04 -14.70 5.36
C ASP A 105 28.39 -15.26 4.09
N THR A 106 27.12 -15.69 4.20
CA THR A 106 26.31 -16.13 3.07
C THR A 106 24.92 -15.52 3.06
N VAL A 107 24.36 -15.36 1.87
CA VAL A 107 22.99 -14.89 1.67
C VAL A 107 22.34 -15.63 0.50
N GLN A 108 21.06 -15.99 0.62
CA GLN A 108 20.32 -16.55 -0.52
C GLN A 108 19.71 -15.43 -1.34
N LEU A 109 19.99 -15.35 -2.63
CA LEU A 109 19.23 -14.56 -3.58
C LEU A 109 18.15 -15.46 -4.21
N VAL A 110 16.89 -15.09 -4.03
CA VAL A 110 15.74 -15.88 -4.50
C VAL A 110 15.02 -15.08 -5.56
N PHE A 111 15.07 -15.50 -6.81
CA PHE A 111 14.20 -14.99 -7.85
C PHE A 111 12.87 -15.72 -7.79
N SER A 112 11.77 -14.99 -7.74
CA SER A 112 10.44 -15.57 -7.79
C SER A 112 9.61 -14.85 -8.83
N PHE A 113 8.93 -15.61 -9.69
CA PHE A 113 8.00 -15.02 -10.63
C PHE A 113 6.71 -14.64 -9.93
N PHE A 114 6.39 -13.36 -10.03
CA PHE A 114 5.09 -12.89 -9.65
C PHE A 114 4.14 -13.19 -10.81
N SER A 115 3.28 -14.20 -10.63
CA SER A 115 2.08 -14.33 -11.46
C SER A 115 1.06 -13.31 -10.96
N PRO A 116 0.63 -12.35 -11.80
CA PRO A 116 -0.46 -11.46 -11.42
C PRO A 116 -1.71 -12.30 -11.08
N PRO A 117 -2.58 -11.83 -10.18
CA PRO A 117 -3.86 -12.47 -9.92
C PRO A 117 -4.59 -12.78 -11.23
N ALA A 118 -5.24 -13.95 -11.31
CA ALA A 118 -5.81 -14.44 -12.56
C ALA A 118 -6.81 -13.48 -13.22
N HIS A 119 -7.49 -12.64 -12.43
CA HIS A 119 -8.40 -11.60 -12.93
C HIS A 119 -7.68 -10.42 -13.61
N GLU A 120 -6.46 -10.05 -13.20
CA GLU A 120 -5.79 -8.82 -13.65
C GLU A 120 -5.61 -8.75 -15.18
N PRO A 121 -5.04 -9.77 -15.87
CA PRO A 121 -4.94 -9.72 -17.32
C PRO A 121 -6.31 -9.77 -18.03
N LEU A 122 -7.33 -10.35 -17.39
CA LEU A 122 -8.69 -10.42 -17.92
C LEU A 122 -9.40 -9.07 -17.82
N VAL A 123 -9.32 -8.40 -16.66
CA VAL A 123 -9.83 -7.04 -16.46
C VAL A 123 -9.15 -6.08 -17.44
N LYS A 124 -7.83 -6.16 -17.61
CA LYS A 124 -7.09 -5.33 -18.56
C LYS A 124 -7.62 -5.50 -19.99
N LYS A 125 -7.78 -6.73 -20.47
CA LYS A 125 -8.38 -7.00 -21.79
C LYS A 125 -9.80 -6.47 -21.88
N GLY A 126 -10.61 -6.66 -20.83
CA GLY A 126 -11.95 -6.11 -20.76
C GLY A 126 -11.97 -4.59 -20.94
N THR A 127 -11.06 -3.86 -20.29
CA THR A 127 -10.92 -2.40 -20.42
C THR A 127 -10.40 -1.98 -21.80
N GLU A 128 -9.47 -2.72 -22.39
CA GLU A 128 -8.99 -2.47 -23.76
C GLU A 128 -10.11 -2.63 -24.80
N GLU A 129 -10.91 -3.70 -24.69
CA GLU A 129 -12.04 -3.94 -25.59
C GLU A 129 -13.19 -2.96 -25.36
N TYR A 130 -13.39 -2.52 -24.12
CA TYR A 130 -14.31 -1.45 -23.78
C TYR A 130 -13.97 -0.15 -24.53
N GLY A 131 -12.70 0.26 -24.49
CA GLY A 131 -12.22 1.46 -25.18
C GLY A 131 -12.36 1.38 -26.71
N LYS A 132 -12.40 0.17 -27.27
CA LYS A 132 -12.67 -0.09 -28.70
C LYS A 132 -14.17 -0.19 -29.01
N GLN A 133 -15.04 0.07 -28.03
CA GLN A 133 -16.49 -0.07 -28.11
C GLN A 133 -16.97 -1.51 -28.40
N GLN A 134 -16.14 -2.51 -28.14
CA GLN A 134 -16.47 -3.93 -28.30
C GLN A 134 -17.13 -4.46 -27.02
N TYR A 135 -18.27 -3.88 -26.63
CA TYR A 135 -18.88 -4.07 -25.30
C TYR A 135 -19.24 -5.53 -24.99
N ALA A 136 -19.64 -6.33 -25.98
CA ALA A 136 -19.93 -7.74 -25.78
C ALA A 136 -18.65 -8.54 -25.41
N LEU A 137 -17.54 -8.26 -26.09
CA LEU A 137 -16.26 -8.90 -25.82
C LEU A 137 -15.67 -8.41 -24.48
N ALA A 138 -15.80 -7.11 -24.19
CA ALA A 138 -15.41 -6.54 -22.90
C ALA A 138 -16.18 -7.21 -21.74
N ALA A 139 -17.50 -7.38 -21.88
CA ALA A 139 -18.33 -8.07 -20.90
C ALA A 139 -17.87 -9.51 -20.66
N ASP A 140 -17.54 -10.26 -21.72
CA ASP A 140 -17.04 -11.63 -21.60
C ASP A 140 -15.73 -11.69 -20.79
N PHE A 141 -14.77 -10.80 -21.07
CA PHE A 141 -13.53 -10.72 -20.28
C PHE A 141 -13.78 -10.36 -18.81
N TYR A 142 -14.70 -9.42 -18.53
CA TYR A 142 -15.07 -9.10 -17.14
C TYR A 142 -15.75 -10.27 -16.42
N GLN A 143 -16.61 -11.02 -17.10
CA GLN A 143 -17.21 -12.24 -16.54
C GLN A 143 -16.15 -13.32 -16.25
N GLN A 144 -15.21 -13.53 -17.18
CA GLN A 144 -14.10 -14.45 -16.97
C GLN A 144 -13.23 -14.02 -15.78
N ALA A 145 -12.96 -12.71 -15.63
CA ALA A 145 -12.22 -12.16 -14.51
C ALA A 145 -12.90 -12.47 -13.16
N LEU A 146 -14.21 -12.18 -13.07
CA LEU A 146 -15.02 -12.46 -11.89
C LEU A 146 -15.13 -13.96 -11.58
N LYS A 147 -15.09 -14.83 -12.61
CA LYS A 147 -15.05 -16.28 -12.41
C LYS A 147 -13.68 -16.74 -11.90
N ALA A 148 -12.60 -16.17 -12.43
CA ALA A 148 -11.24 -16.52 -12.06
C ALA A 148 -10.87 -16.02 -10.65
N THR A 149 -11.42 -14.89 -10.23
CA THR A 149 -11.26 -14.37 -8.87
C THR A 149 -12.60 -13.79 -8.39
N PRO A 150 -13.46 -14.58 -7.71
CA PRO A 150 -14.81 -14.15 -7.35
C PRO A 150 -14.91 -13.12 -6.21
N THR A 151 -13.80 -12.79 -5.57
CA THR A 151 -13.76 -11.91 -4.39
C THR A 151 -12.55 -10.98 -4.44
N GLY A 152 -12.54 -9.93 -3.62
CA GLY A 152 -11.47 -8.95 -3.52
C GLY A 152 -11.79 -7.61 -4.19
N ALA A 153 -10.91 -6.63 -4.01
CA ALA A 153 -11.17 -5.24 -4.34
C ALA A 153 -11.52 -4.98 -5.82
N HIS A 154 -10.94 -5.75 -6.76
CA HIS A 154 -11.25 -5.63 -8.19
C HIS A 154 -12.73 -5.88 -8.52
N THR A 155 -13.44 -6.68 -7.71
CA THR A 155 -14.79 -7.17 -8.06
C THR A 155 -15.79 -6.03 -8.21
N ARG A 156 -15.77 -5.02 -7.34
CA ARG A 156 -16.70 -3.88 -7.41
C ARG A 156 -16.57 -3.10 -8.72
N THR A 157 -15.34 -2.81 -9.14
CA THR A 157 -15.05 -2.07 -10.38
C THR A 157 -15.33 -2.94 -11.60
N THR A 158 -15.03 -4.24 -11.51
CA THR A 158 -15.29 -5.20 -12.58
C THR A 158 -16.79 -5.40 -12.81
N TYR A 159 -17.58 -5.54 -11.74
CA TYR A 159 -19.04 -5.58 -11.83
C TYR A 159 -19.64 -4.27 -12.35
N TYR A 160 -19.09 -3.11 -11.95
CA TYR A 160 -19.53 -1.80 -12.44
C TYR A 160 -19.29 -1.68 -13.95
N ASN A 161 -18.08 -1.98 -14.42
CA ASN A 161 -17.75 -1.94 -15.85
C ASN A 161 -18.58 -2.95 -16.65
N LEU A 162 -18.85 -4.13 -16.08
CA LEU A 162 -19.76 -5.11 -16.67
C LEU A 162 -21.19 -4.56 -16.79
N ALA A 163 -21.67 -3.82 -15.79
CA ALA A 163 -22.96 -3.13 -15.86
C ALA A 163 -23.00 -2.09 -16.98
N CYS A 164 -21.94 -1.29 -17.14
CA CYS A 164 -21.81 -0.33 -18.24
C CYS A 164 -21.84 -1.04 -19.60
N CYS A 165 -21.09 -2.14 -19.79
CA CYS A 165 -21.15 -2.94 -21.01
C CYS A 165 -22.57 -3.40 -21.33
N TYR A 166 -23.28 -3.98 -20.36
CA TYR A 166 -24.65 -4.43 -20.57
C TYR A 166 -25.61 -3.28 -20.89
N ALA A 167 -25.44 -2.13 -20.23
CA ALA A 167 -26.27 -0.97 -20.48
C ALA A 167 -26.04 -0.40 -21.90
N LEU A 168 -24.79 -0.32 -22.35
CA LEU A 168 -24.45 0.09 -23.72
C LEU A 168 -24.92 -0.90 -24.79
N LEU A 169 -25.11 -2.17 -24.43
CA LEU A 169 -25.73 -3.20 -25.28
C LEU A 169 -27.27 -3.18 -25.24
N GLY A 170 -27.89 -2.24 -24.52
CA GLY A 170 -29.35 -2.16 -24.37
C GLY A 170 -29.95 -3.18 -23.38
N GLN A 171 -29.12 -3.92 -22.66
CA GLN A 171 -29.53 -5.03 -21.78
C GLN A 171 -29.80 -4.55 -20.34
N LYS A 172 -30.97 -3.95 -20.12
CA LYS A 172 -31.34 -3.34 -18.83
C LYS A 172 -31.25 -4.28 -17.61
N GLU A 173 -31.86 -5.45 -17.71
CA GLU A 173 -31.94 -6.43 -16.60
C GLU A 173 -30.54 -6.96 -16.20
N PRO A 174 -29.69 -7.45 -17.13
CA PRO A 174 -28.30 -7.80 -16.81
C PRO A 174 -27.49 -6.64 -16.23
N ALA A 175 -27.66 -5.43 -16.77
CA ALA A 175 -26.95 -4.24 -16.29
C ALA A 175 -27.32 -3.91 -14.83
N LEU A 176 -28.62 -3.92 -14.48
CA LEU A 176 -29.07 -3.71 -13.11
C LEU A 176 -28.51 -4.76 -12.14
N LYS A 177 -28.54 -6.04 -12.52
CA LYS A 177 -28.00 -7.13 -11.68
C LYS A 177 -26.49 -6.97 -11.46
N ALA A 178 -25.73 -6.63 -12.50
CA ALA A 178 -24.31 -6.37 -12.38
C ALA A 178 -24.04 -5.16 -11.47
N LEU A 179 -24.84 -4.10 -11.59
CA LEU A 179 -24.73 -2.91 -10.75
C LEU A 179 -25.05 -3.19 -9.27
N GLU A 180 -26.06 -4.02 -8.99
CA GLU A 180 -26.35 -4.51 -7.64
C GLU A 180 -25.17 -5.31 -7.06
N GLN A 181 -24.53 -6.16 -7.87
CA GLN A 181 -23.31 -6.86 -7.44
C GLN A 181 -22.14 -5.89 -7.19
N ALA A 182 -21.98 -4.86 -8.02
CA ALA A 182 -20.96 -3.83 -7.80
C ALA A 182 -21.14 -3.15 -6.44
N VAL A 183 -22.38 -2.75 -6.11
CA VAL A 183 -22.70 -2.13 -4.81
C VAL A 183 -22.53 -3.12 -3.67
N LYS A 184 -22.93 -4.39 -3.83
CA LYS A 184 -22.70 -5.45 -2.84
C LYS A 184 -21.21 -5.69 -2.60
N ALA A 185 -20.38 -5.55 -3.64
CA ALA A 185 -18.92 -5.64 -3.58
C ALA A 185 -18.26 -4.34 -3.07
N GLY A 186 -19.02 -3.30 -2.73
CA GLY A 186 -18.52 -2.08 -2.10
C GLY A 186 -18.42 -0.85 -3.02
N TYR A 187 -18.99 -0.89 -4.22
CA TYR A 187 -19.12 0.31 -5.05
C TYR A 187 -20.07 1.33 -4.40
N LYS A 188 -19.64 2.58 -4.28
CA LYS A 188 -20.41 3.62 -3.58
C LYS A 188 -20.27 5.04 -4.15
N ASN A 189 -19.64 5.21 -5.29
CA ASN A 189 -19.50 6.53 -5.93
C ASN A 189 -20.82 6.95 -6.60
N VAL A 190 -21.73 7.52 -5.79
CA VAL A 190 -23.06 7.96 -6.24
C VAL A 190 -22.98 9.07 -7.27
N ALA A 191 -22.05 10.01 -7.10
CA ALA A 191 -21.86 11.11 -8.03
C ALA A 191 -21.49 10.59 -9.43
N HIS A 192 -20.57 9.62 -9.51
CA HIS A 192 -20.25 8.96 -10.76
C HIS A 192 -21.45 8.18 -11.30
N LEU A 193 -22.11 7.38 -10.46
CA LEU A 193 -23.28 6.59 -10.84
C LEU A 193 -24.38 7.44 -11.50
N LYS A 194 -24.62 8.65 -11.00
CA LYS A 194 -25.64 9.60 -11.48
C LYS A 194 -25.22 10.39 -12.71
N ARG A 195 -23.94 10.43 -13.09
CA ARG A 195 -23.46 11.21 -14.26
C ARG A 195 -22.98 10.34 -15.40
N ASP A 196 -22.68 9.07 -15.13
CA ASP A 196 -22.21 8.13 -16.12
C ASP A 196 -23.27 7.92 -17.22
N SER A 197 -22.90 8.28 -18.46
CA SER A 197 -23.77 8.19 -19.63
C SER A 197 -24.05 6.74 -20.03
N ASP A 198 -23.15 5.83 -19.68
CA ASP A 198 -23.28 4.42 -20.05
C ASP A 198 -24.51 3.78 -19.40
N LEU A 199 -24.94 4.34 -18.27
CA LEU A 199 -26.08 3.88 -17.47
C LEU A 199 -27.38 4.67 -17.77
N ASP A 200 -27.41 5.53 -18.80
CA ASP A 200 -28.56 6.38 -19.10
C ASP A 200 -29.87 5.59 -19.27
N ILE A 201 -29.79 4.42 -19.90
CA ILE A 201 -30.95 3.55 -20.13
C ILE A 201 -31.57 3.00 -18.82
N LEU A 202 -30.83 3.06 -17.70
CA LEU A 202 -31.25 2.56 -16.40
C LEU A 202 -31.87 3.63 -15.50
N ARG A 203 -31.70 4.92 -15.80
CA ARG A 203 -32.03 6.04 -14.88
C ARG A 203 -33.47 6.07 -14.40
N LYS A 204 -34.40 5.58 -15.23
CA LYS A 204 -35.84 5.53 -14.93
C LYS A 204 -36.28 4.17 -14.37
N GLU A 205 -35.38 3.19 -14.33
CA GLU A 205 -35.69 1.86 -13.84
C GLU A 205 -35.81 1.88 -12.31
N LYS A 206 -36.84 1.20 -11.80
CA LYS A 206 -37.13 1.15 -10.36
C LYS A 206 -35.94 0.64 -9.55
N GLY A 207 -35.25 -0.40 -10.03
CA GLY A 207 -34.08 -0.97 -9.37
C GLY A 207 -32.92 0.02 -9.25
N TYR A 208 -32.66 0.80 -10.30
CA TYR A 208 -31.62 1.84 -10.29
C TYR A 208 -31.95 2.94 -9.28
N LEU A 209 -33.18 3.47 -9.29
CA LEU A 209 -33.62 4.51 -8.34
C LEU A 209 -33.52 4.04 -6.89
N GLN A 210 -33.89 2.79 -6.61
CA GLN A 210 -33.75 2.19 -5.29
C GLN A 210 -32.28 2.07 -4.86
N LEU A 211 -31.41 1.68 -5.78
CA LEU A 211 -29.99 1.55 -5.53
C LEU A 211 -29.32 2.91 -5.25
N VAL A 212 -29.63 3.92 -6.06
CA VAL A 212 -29.15 5.30 -5.85
C VAL A 212 -29.60 5.83 -4.49
N ASN A 213 -30.90 5.72 -4.16
CA ASN A 213 -31.42 6.16 -2.87
C ASN A 213 -30.75 5.43 -1.68
N LYS A 214 -30.47 4.13 -1.82
CA LYS A 214 -29.73 3.37 -0.80
C LYS A 214 -28.31 3.90 -0.60
N LEU A 215 -27.60 4.22 -1.67
CA LEU A 215 -26.26 4.77 -1.59
C LEU A 215 -26.26 6.20 -1.06
N GLU A 216 -27.20 7.05 -1.47
CA GLU A 216 -27.36 8.41 -0.95
C GLU A 216 -27.65 8.40 0.56
N LYS A 217 -28.49 7.48 1.04
CA LYS A 217 -28.71 7.27 2.48
C LYS A 217 -27.43 6.84 3.21
N THR A 218 -26.67 5.93 2.62
CA THR A 218 -25.37 5.51 3.18
C THR A 218 -24.39 6.70 3.24
N GLN A 219 -24.35 7.53 2.21
CA GLN A 219 -23.50 8.72 2.17
C GLN A 219 -23.94 9.77 3.20
N ALA A 220 -25.25 9.99 3.37
CA ALA A 220 -25.78 10.89 4.38
C ALA A 220 -25.43 10.44 5.82
N GLN A 221 -25.37 9.14 6.08
CA GLN A 221 -24.94 8.60 7.38
C GLN A 221 -23.49 8.94 7.71
N LEU A 222 -22.64 9.22 6.72
CA LEU A 222 -21.27 9.67 6.96
C LEU A 222 -21.25 11.03 7.67
N GLY A 223 -22.35 11.80 7.69
CA GLY A 223 -22.42 13.05 8.43
C GLY A 223 -22.44 12.89 9.96
N ASP A 224 -22.71 11.69 10.49
CA ASP A 224 -22.73 11.39 11.92
C ASP A 224 -21.41 10.68 12.32
N PRO A 225 -20.58 11.28 13.18
CA PRO A 225 -19.30 10.71 13.58
C PRO A 225 -19.43 9.33 14.24
N PHE A 226 -20.57 9.02 14.88
CA PHE A 226 -20.80 7.73 15.54
C PHE A 226 -21.28 6.63 14.61
N LYS A 227 -21.61 6.96 13.35
CA LYS A 227 -21.92 5.96 12.31
C LYS A 227 -20.68 5.45 11.59
N ALA A 228 -19.55 6.15 11.71
CA ALA A 228 -18.26 5.66 11.22
C ALA A 228 -17.87 4.38 11.98
N GLN A 229 -17.57 3.31 11.24
CA GLN A 229 -17.11 2.05 11.82
C GLN A 229 -15.59 2.06 11.98
N LEU A 230 -15.12 1.76 13.18
CA LEU A 230 -13.70 1.53 13.49
C LEU A 230 -13.42 0.02 13.48
N VAL A 231 -13.00 -0.49 12.32
CA VAL A 231 -12.91 -1.91 11.98
C VAL A 231 -11.54 -2.48 12.35
N THR A 232 -11.49 -3.28 13.42
CA THR A 232 -10.26 -3.89 13.97
C THR A 232 -10.14 -5.38 13.67
N THR A 233 -11.11 -5.97 12.99
CA THR A 233 -11.19 -7.42 12.73
C THR A 233 -9.98 -7.97 12.01
N ASP A 234 -9.36 -7.19 11.12
CA ASP A 234 -8.17 -7.62 10.36
C ASP A 234 -6.95 -7.79 11.28
N VAL A 235 -6.74 -6.91 12.26
CA VAL A 235 -5.68 -7.07 13.28
C VAL A 235 -5.85 -8.41 14.03
N HIS A 236 -7.08 -8.75 14.42
CA HIS A 236 -7.35 -10.03 15.08
C HIS A 236 -7.19 -11.23 14.15
N ASN A 237 -7.64 -11.13 12.90
CA ASN A 237 -7.50 -12.18 11.90
C ASN A 237 -6.03 -12.44 11.58
N PHE A 238 -5.20 -11.40 11.50
CA PHE A 238 -3.75 -11.53 11.37
C PHE A 238 -3.16 -12.35 12.51
N TRP A 239 -3.45 -12.01 13.77
CA TRP A 239 -2.87 -12.73 14.91
C TRP A 239 -3.37 -14.17 15.01
N LYS A 240 -4.63 -14.46 14.64
CA LYS A 240 -5.14 -15.83 14.51
C LYS A 240 -4.38 -16.61 13.43
N ALA A 241 -4.16 -16.00 12.27
CA ALA A 241 -3.38 -16.62 11.19
C ALA A 241 -1.91 -16.83 11.61
N TYR A 242 -1.32 -15.86 12.33
CA TYR A 242 0.05 -15.95 12.85
C TYR A 242 0.23 -17.14 13.80
N ASP A 243 -0.69 -17.31 14.76
CA ASP A 243 -0.65 -18.43 15.71
C ASP A 243 -0.88 -19.78 15.04
N ALA A 244 -1.77 -19.86 14.04
CA ALA A 244 -2.00 -21.07 13.26
C ALA A 244 -0.76 -21.42 12.41
N ALA A 245 -0.14 -20.41 11.78
CA ALA A 245 1.07 -20.57 10.98
C ALA A 245 2.26 -21.08 11.79
N ALA A 246 2.39 -20.65 13.06
CA ALA A 246 3.43 -21.15 13.95
C ALA A 246 3.31 -22.65 14.24
N LYS A 247 2.09 -23.20 14.25
CA LYS A 247 1.81 -24.63 14.45
C LYS A 247 2.00 -25.46 13.17
N HIS A 248 1.89 -24.84 12.00
CA HIS A 248 1.99 -25.50 10.70
C HIS A 248 2.90 -24.73 9.72
N PRO A 249 4.24 -24.69 9.95
CA PRO A 249 5.15 -23.87 9.15
C PRO A 249 5.13 -24.15 7.65
N ALA A 250 4.89 -25.41 7.25
CA ALA A 250 4.80 -25.82 5.85
C ALA A 250 3.53 -25.31 5.14
N GLN A 251 2.51 -24.88 5.88
CA GLN A 251 1.24 -24.36 5.35
C GLN A 251 1.07 -22.86 5.63
N LYS A 252 2.17 -22.17 5.95
CA LYS A 252 2.13 -20.80 6.47
C LYS A 252 1.46 -19.84 5.47
N GLN A 253 1.76 -19.96 4.18
CA GLN A 253 1.20 -19.08 3.16
C GLN A 253 -0.31 -19.33 3.00
N GLU A 254 -0.73 -20.58 2.88
CA GLU A 254 -2.12 -21.01 2.75
C GLU A 254 -2.97 -20.59 3.95
N ILE A 255 -2.38 -20.60 5.15
CA ILE A 255 -3.03 -20.11 6.37
C ILE A 255 -3.31 -18.61 6.29
N PHE A 256 -2.34 -17.79 5.85
CA PHE A 256 -2.57 -16.35 5.69
C PHE A 256 -3.54 -16.05 4.55
N GLU A 257 -3.45 -16.76 3.43
CA GLU A 257 -4.40 -16.66 2.32
C GLU A 257 -5.83 -16.94 2.78
N LYS A 258 -6.05 -18.00 3.55
CA LYS A 258 -7.40 -18.39 3.99
C LYS A 258 -7.91 -17.58 5.18
N GLN A 259 -7.07 -17.33 6.18
CA GLN A 259 -7.51 -16.81 7.47
C GLN A 259 -7.37 -15.31 7.62
N TYR A 260 -6.43 -14.69 6.89
CA TYR A 260 -6.26 -13.23 6.91
C TYR A 260 -6.86 -12.61 5.64
N PHE A 261 -6.31 -12.92 4.46
CA PHE A 261 -6.77 -12.31 3.20
C PHE A 261 -8.15 -12.82 2.77
N GLY A 262 -8.44 -14.11 2.96
CA GLY A 262 -9.75 -14.70 2.68
C GLY A 262 -10.87 -14.23 3.62
N LYS A 263 -10.51 -13.54 4.71
CA LYS A 263 -11.43 -12.90 5.66
C LYS A 263 -11.24 -11.38 5.72
N ALA A 264 -10.62 -10.81 4.69
CA ALA A 264 -10.28 -9.40 4.63
C ALA A 264 -11.53 -8.53 4.70
N SER A 265 -11.52 -7.54 5.60
CA SER A 265 -12.47 -6.44 5.52
C SER A 265 -12.33 -5.69 4.19
N ALA A 266 -13.30 -4.82 3.88
CA ALA A 266 -13.23 -3.95 2.71
C ALA A 266 -11.95 -3.09 2.70
N GLY A 267 -11.49 -2.65 3.88
CA GLY A 267 -10.25 -1.89 3.99
C GLY A 267 -8.99 -2.73 3.76
N LEU A 268 -8.94 -3.97 4.25
CA LEU A 268 -7.79 -4.86 3.95
C LEU A 268 -7.77 -5.25 2.46
N GLN A 269 -8.92 -5.38 1.80
CA GLN A 269 -8.95 -5.60 0.35
C GLN A 269 -8.35 -4.41 -0.41
N ASP A 270 -8.75 -3.19 -0.07
CA ASP A 270 -8.19 -1.96 -0.66
C ASP A 270 -6.70 -1.81 -0.35
N TYR A 271 -6.30 -2.07 0.89
CA TYR A 271 -4.91 -2.00 1.32
C TYR A 271 -4.06 -3.09 0.66
N PHE A 272 -4.65 -4.25 0.39
CA PHE A 272 -3.98 -5.32 -0.32
C PHE A 272 -3.62 -4.88 -1.74
N GLU A 273 -4.58 -4.33 -2.48
CA GLU A 273 -4.37 -3.87 -3.85
C GLU A 273 -3.36 -2.71 -3.92
N ASN A 274 -3.54 -1.69 -3.06
CA ASN A 274 -2.77 -0.45 -3.17
C ASN A 274 -1.40 -0.51 -2.49
N LYS A 275 -1.24 -1.31 -1.43
CA LYS A 275 -0.04 -1.26 -0.57
C LYS A 275 0.64 -2.63 -0.45
N ILE A 276 -0.08 -3.70 -0.13
CA ILE A 276 0.55 -5.02 0.03
C ILE A 276 1.02 -5.59 -1.31
N GLY A 277 0.21 -5.45 -2.36
CA GLY A 277 0.43 -5.93 -3.72
C GLY A 277 0.25 -7.44 -3.89
N SER A 278 0.71 -8.26 -2.94
CA SER A 278 0.62 -9.72 -3.04
C SER A 278 0.92 -10.45 -1.74
N VAL A 279 0.45 -11.69 -1.64
CA VAL A 279 0.70 -12.55 -0.49
C VAL A 279 2.18 -12.80 -0.29
N GLU A 280 2.97 -13.04 -1.34
CA GLU A 280 4.37 -13.39 -1.15
C GLU A 280 5.24 -12.18 -0.74
N LEU A 281 4.86 -10.93 -1.07
CA LEU A 281 5.54 -9.71 -0.58
C LEU A 281 5.32 -9.58 0.92
N PHE A 282 4.07 -9.78 1.33
CA PHE A 282 3.69 -9.81 2.73
C PHE A 282 4.42 -10.92 3.49
N MET A 283 4.42 -12.15 2.95
CA MET A 283 5.11 -13.28 3.56
C MET A 283 6.62 -13.06 3.67
N ASN A 284 7.25 -12.46 2.65
CA ASN A 284 8.66 -12.11 2.70
C ASN A 284 8.97 -11.12 3.83
N ASN A 285 8.13 -10.10 4.01
CA ASN A 285 8.28 -9.18 5.13
C ASN A 285 8.12 -9.90 6.49
N LEU A 286 7.10 -10.75 6.60
CA LEU A 286 6.78 -11.50 7.81
C LEU A 286 7.89 -12.49 8.21
N VAL A 287 8.47 -13.21 7.26
CA VAL A 287 9.51 -14.23 7.51
C VAL A 287 10.85 -13.61 7.87
N ASN A 288 11.19 -12.45 7.28
CA ASN A 288 12.46 -11.78 7.52
C ASN A 288 12.49 -10.93 8.80
N LYS A 289 11.39 -10.91 9.56
CA LYS A 289 11.22 -10.10 10.79
C LYS A 289 10.72 -10.94 11.99
N PRO A 290 11.36 -12.07 12.33
CA PRO A 290 10.88 -13.00 13.35
C PRO A 290 10.91 -12.45 14.78
N ALA A 291 11.78 -11.48 15.10
CA ALA A 291 11.78 -10.83 16.41
C ALA A 291 10.78 -9.66 16.49
N PHE A 292 10.65 -8.90 15.39
CA PHE A 292 9.78 -7.72 15.33
C PHE A 292 8.29 -8.06 15.43
N PHE A 293 7.79 -9.00 14.62
CA PHE A 293 6.34 -9.26 14.58
C PHE A 293 5.77 -9.71 15.93
N PRO A 294 6.31 -10.72 16.63
CA PRO A 294 5.82 -11.08 17.96
C PRO A 294 5.79 -9.90 18.95
N ALA A 295 6.80 -9.01 18.88
CA ALA A 295 6.93 -7.89 19.80
C ALA A 295 5.86 -6.81 19.60
N ILE A 296 5.34 -6.62 18.39
CA ILE A 296 4.30 -5.62 18.11
C ILE A 296 2.87 -6.11 18.44
N ARG A 297 2.68 -7.37 18.80
CA ARG A 297 1.35 -7.96 19.05
C ARG A 297 0.55 -7.20 20.10
N LYS A 298 1.15 -6.95 21.27
CA LYS A 298 0.50 -6.21 22.35
C LYS A 298 0.10 -4.81 21.89
N ASN A 299 0.96 -4.14 21.13
CA ASN A 299 0.75 -2.75 20.71
C ASN A 299 -0.34 -2.66 19.64
N THR A 300 -0.29 -3.51 18.61
CA THR A 300 -1.31 -3.52 17.54
C THR A 300 -2.70 -3.86 18.06
N LEU A 301 -2.84 -4.71 19.10
CA LEU A 301 -4.12 -5.02 19.73
C LEU A 301 -4.68 -3.88 20.61
N GLN A 302 -3.89 -2.86 20.96
CA GLN A 302 -4.41 -1.70 21.71
C GLN A 302 -5.40 -0.85 20.90
N VAL A 303 -5.47 -1.06 19.58
CA VAL A 303 -6.41 -0.38 18.68
C VAL A 303 -7.86 -0.42 19.16
N ASP A 304 -8.29 -1.50 19.81
CA ASP A 304 -9.66 -1.58 20.35
C ASP A 304 -9.91 -0.56 21.47
N ALA A 305 -8.90 -0.29 22.30
CA ALA A 305 -8.98 0.68 23.38
C ALA A 305 -8.84 2.14 22.89
N MET A 306 -8.39 2.35 21.66
CA MET A 306 -8.18 3.70 21.07
C MET A 306 -9.46 4.31 20.48
N LYS A 307 -10.52 3.50 20.28
CA LYS A 307 -11.78 3.93 19.65
C LYS A 307 -12.40 5.18 20.28
N PRO A 308 -12.46 5.33 21.62
CA PRO A 308 -13.02 6.54 22.23
C PRO A 308 -12.29 7.83 21.84
N ALA A 309 -10.95 7.81 21.80
CA ALA A 309 -10.15 8.97 21.41
C ALA A 309 -10.35 9.34 19.94
N ILE A 310 -10.54 8.35 19.06
CA ILE A 310 -10.83 8.59 17.65
C ILE A 310 -12.20 9.24 17.48
N TYR A 311 -13.23 8.72 18.14
CA TYR A 311 -14.56 9.33 18.10
C TYR A 311 -14.57 10.75 18.70
N GLN A 312 -13.77 11.01 19.73
CA GLN A 312 -13.62 12.37 20.28
C GLN A 312 -13.08 13.35 19.23
N SER A 313 -12.05 12.97 18.48
CA SER A 313 -11.54 13.78 17.36
C SER A 313 -12.62 14.00 16.29
N PHE A 314 -13.39 12.96 15.95
CA PHE A 314 -14.48 13.08 14.97
C PHE A 314 -15.59 14.03 15.44
N GLN A 315 -15.98 13.96 16.71
CA GLN A 315 -16.95 14.89 17.29
C GLN A 315 -16.44 16.32 17.24
N LYS A 316 -15.18 16.56 17.63
CA LYS A 316 -14.58 17.90 17.58
C LYS A 316 -14.52 18.44 16.16
N MET A 317 -14.22 17.60 15.17
CA MET A 317 -14.30 17.97 13.76
C MET A 317 -15.74 18.34 13.34
N LYS A 318 -16.75 17.57 13.78
CA LYS A 318 -18.16 17.87 13.51
C LYS A 318 -18.60 19.22 14.10
N GLU A 319 -18.12 19.55 15.30
CA GLU A 319 -18.43 20.81 15.98
C GLU A 319 -17.82 22.02 15.25
N LEU A 320 -16.58 21.87 14.77
CA LEU A 320 -15.85 22.91 14.03
C LEU A 320 -16.37 23.08 12.60
N TYR A 321 -16.74 21.99 11.95
CA TYR A 321 -17.22 21.97 10.57
C TYR A 321 -18.44 21.04 10.42
N PRO A 322 -19.67 21.58 10.57
CA PRO A 322 -20.90 20.77 10.54
C PRO A 322 -21.12 19.96 9.26
N ALA A 323 -20.50 20.34 8.13
CA ALA A 323 -20.57 19.60 6.86
C ALA A 323 -19.54 18.46 6.75
N ALA A 324 -18.70 18.24 7.77
CA ALA A 324 -17.76 17.12 7.83
C ALA A 324 -18.47 15.77 7.63
N THR A 325 -17.78 14.87 6.93
CA THR A 325 -18.17 13.47 6.78
C THR A 325 -17.09 12.57 7.38
N PHE A 326 -17.51 11.42 7.91
CA PHE A 326 -16.69 10.51 8.69
C PHE A 326 -16.70 9.14 8.03
N PRO A 327 -15.62 8.79 7.31
CA PRO A 327 -15.50 7.47 6.70
C PRO A 327 -15.29 6.39 7.77
N ASN A 328 -15.51 5.14 7.38
CA ASN A 328 -15.02 4.01 8.17
C ASN A 328 -13.49 4.07 8.26
N VAL A 329 -12.94 3.55 9.36
CA VAL A 329 -11.50 3.41 9.57
C VAL A 329 -11.18 1.93 9.71
N TYR A 330 -10.25 1.45 8.90
CA TYR A 330 -9.84 0.05 8.87
C TYR A 330 -8.40 -0.06 9.36
N PHE A 331 -8.20 -0.94 10.34
CA PHE A 331 -6.88 -1.19 10.92
C PHE A 331 -6.36 -2.51 10.40
N VAL A 332 -5.19 -2.47 9.77
CA VAL A 332 -4.62 -3.62 9.05
C VAL A 332 -3.17 -3.79 9.42
N ILE A 333 -2.69 -5.04 9.40
CA ILE A 333 -1.26 -5.32 9.46
C ILE A 333 -0.77 -5.54 8.02
N GLY A 334 0.09 -4.63 7.58
CA GLY A 334 0.60 -4.58 6.22
C GLY A 334 1.92 -5.31 6.02
N ARG A 335 2.69 -4.81 5.06
CA ARG A 335 4.08 -5.19 4.82
C ARG A 335 5.05 -4.05 5.17
N TYR A 336 4.66 -3.19 6.11
CA TYR A 336 5.43 -2.04 6.57
C TYR A 336 5.81 -1.05 5.46
N ASN A 337 4.82 -0.58 4.68
CA ASN A 337 5.07 0.32 3.55
C ASN A 337 4.08 1.48 3.43
N SER A 338 3.13 1.61 4.36
CA SER A 338 2.18 2.71 4.43
C SER A 338 1.63 2.81 5.85
N ALA A 339 1.52 4.04 6.36
CA ALA A 339 0.97 4.30 7.68
C ALA A 339 -0.53 4.59 7.58
N GLY A 340 -0.88 5.73 6.96
CA GLY A 340 -2.25 6.06 6.58
C GLY A 340 -2.41 6.06 5.06
N THR A 341 -3.64 5.83 4.61
CA THR A 341 -4.05 5.89 3.19
C THR A 341 -5.55 6.08 3.14
N VAL A 342 -6.01 6.90 2.21
CA VAL A 342 -7.45 7.05 1.90
C VAL A 342 -7.82 6.13 0.74
N SER A 343 -9.00 5.51 0.83
CA SER A 343 -9.65 4.83 -0.28
C SER A 343 -11.13 5.19 -0.38
N ASP A 344 -11.74 4.75 -1.49
CA ASP A 344 -13.11 4.25 -1.57
C ASP A 344 -13.71 4.02 -0.19
N ASN A 345 -13.39 2.89 0.43
CA ASN A 345 -14.06 2.41 1.63
C ASN A 345 -13.82 3.24 2.89
N GLY A 346 -12.76 4.04 2.95
CA GLY A 346 -12.48 4.95 4.05
C GLY A 346 -10.98 5.09 4.34
N LEU A 347 -10.64 5.30 5.61
CA LEU A 347 -9.23 5.42 6.04
C LEU A 347 -8.63 4.04 6.29
N LEU A 348 -7.44 3.79 5.77
CA LEU A 348 -6.70 2.55 5.90
C LEU A 348 -5.45 2.80 6.73
N ILE A 349 -5.38 2.19 7.91
CA ILE A 349 -4.31 2.40 8.89
C ILE A 349 -3.45 1.13 9.00
N GLY A 350 -2.24 1.20 8.46
CA GLY A 350 -1.18 0.20 8.63
C GLY A 350 -0.61 0.26 10.04
N ILE A 351 -1.28 -0.44 10.97
CA ILE A 351 -0.98 -0.37 12.41
C ILE A 351 0.43 -0.90 12.73
N ASP A 352 1.04 -1.69 11.84
CA ASP A 352 2.41 -2.15 11.96
C ASP A 352 3.44 -1.01 12.00
N GLN A 353 3.21 0.12 11.31
CA GLN A 353 4.10 1.30 11.35
C GLN A 353 3.86 2.22 12.58
N PHE A 354 2.73 2.04 13.27
CA PHE A 354 2.37 2.76 14.49
C PHE A 354 2.23 1.80 15.67
N SER A 355 3.23 0.95 15.85
CA SER A 355 3.23 -0.07 16.88
C SER A 355 4.43 0.02 17.83
N ARG A 356 5.18 1.14 17.81
CA ARG A 356 6.41 1.27 18.60
C ARG A 356 6.12 1.35 20.10
N SER A 357 6.97 0.67 20.86
CA SER A 357 7.20 0.86 22.29
C SER A 357 8.68 0.62 22.58
N ALA A 358 9.11 0.89 23.82
CA ALA A 358 10.50 0.67 24.25
C ALA A 358 10.97 -0.78 24.08
N ASP A 359 10.03 -1.74 24.15
CA ASP A 359 10.31 -3.17 24.14
C ASP A 359 10.34 -3.79 22.73
N VAL A 360 10.05 -3.01 21.67
CA VAL A 360 10.05 -3.54 20.31
C VAL A 360 11.48 -3.50 19.72
N PRO A 361 12.04 -4.65 19.30
CA PRO A 361 13.36 -4.70 18.66
C PRO A 361 13.37 -3.96 17.32
N LEU A 362 14.44 -3.19 17.08
CA LEU A 362 14.61 -2.38 15.86
C LEU A 362 15.71 -2.90 14.92
N GLN A 363 16.42 -3.97 15.30
CA GLN A 363 17.56 -4.50 14.55
C GLN A 363 17.17 -5.14 13.21
N GLU A 364 15.94 -5.65 13.09
CA GLU A 364 15.41 -6.24 11.85
C GLU A 364 14.78 -5.20 10.91
N LEU A 365 14.71 -3.94 11.34
CA LEU A 365 14.22 -2.83 10.53
C LEU A 365 15.39 -2.19 9.77
N ASN A 366 15.16 -1.74 8.54
CA ASN A 366 16.12 -0.90 7.83
C ASN A 366 16.04 0.57 8.33
N LEU A 367 16.94 1.44 7.84
CA LEU A 367 16.99 2.83 8.27
C LEU A 367 15.67 3.57 8.03
N TRP A 368 15.09 3.42 6.84
CA TRP A 368 13.81 4.05 6.52
C TRP A 368 12.69 3.54 7.42
N GLU A 369 12.62 2.22 7.64
CA GLU A 369 11.61 1.61 8.51
C GLU A 369 11.71 2.14 9.94
N ARG A 370 12.93 2.31 10.48
CA ARG A 370 13.17 2.87 11.81
C ARG A 370 12.77 4.34 11.91
N ASN A 371 13.11 5.15 10.91
CA ASN A 371 12.78 6.58 10.90
C ASN A 371 11.26 6.82 10.79
N ASN A 372 10.55 5.89 10.14
CA ASN A 372 9.09 5.94 9.98
C ASN A 372 8.37 5.04 11.00
N TYR A 373 9.03 4.63 12.09
CA TYR A 373 8.41 3.82 13.13
C TYR A 373 7.89 4.68 14.28
N ASN A 374 6.57 4.82 14.34
CA ASN A 374 5.92 5.71 15.29
C ASN A 374 5.26 4.95 16.45
N TYR A 375 5.06 5.66 17.57
CA TYR A 375 4.48 5.12 18.79
C TYR A 375 3.00 4.84 18.65
N VAL A 376 2.56 3.77 19.29
CA VAL A 376 1.17 3.29 19.22
C VAL A 376 0.16 4.30 19.75
N HIS A 377 0.55 5.15 20.71
CA HIS A 377 -0.32 6.22 21.21
C HIS A 377 -0.58 7.34 20.17
N ASN A 378 0.18 7.39 19.07
CA ASN A 378 0.00 8.37 17.99
C ASN A 378 -1.00 7.90 16.91
N VAL A 379 -1.64 6.74 17.09
CA VAL A 379 -2.67 6.24 16.14
C VAL A 379 -3.91 7.14 16.09
N PRO A 380 -4.53 7.59 17.21
CA PRO A 380 -5.66 8.52 17.12
C PRO A 380 -5.31 9.87 16.48
N PRO A 381 -4.18 10.53 16.81
CA PRO A 381 -3.73 11.73 16.10
C PRO A 381 -3.47 11.51 14.60
N LEU A 382 -2.89 10.37 14.20
CA LEU A 382 -2.75 10.01 12.79
C LEU A 382 -4.11 9.97 12.09
N ILE A 383 -5.11 9.33 12.69
CA ILE A 383 -6.46 9.25 12.11
C ILE A 383 -7.10 10.64 11.99
N ALA A 384 -6.83 11.53 12.94
CA ALA A 384 -7.29 12.91 12.87
C ALA A 384 -6.67 13.65 11.65
N HIS A 385 -5.38 13.46 11.39
CA HIS A 385 -4.71 13.97 10.19
C HIS A 385 -5.32 13.37 8.90
N GLU A 386 -5.43 12.04 8.81
CA GLU A 386 -5.97 11.34 7.63
C GLU A 386 -7.45 11.70 7.34
N LEU A 387 -8.23 12.00 8.38
CA LEU A 387 -9.59 12.50 8.22
C LEU A 387 -9.62 13.82 7.43
N ILE A 388 -8.61 14.68 7.59
CA ILE A 388 -8.55 15.95 6.86
C ILE A 388 -8.33 15.72 5.38
N HIS A 389 -7.50 14.76 4.99
CA HIS A 389 -7.35 14.37 3.58
C HIS A 389 -8.66 13.85 2.98
N PHE A 390 -9.52 13.21 3.78
CA PHE A 390 -10.84 12.77 3.32
C PHE A 390 -11.83 13.93 3.14
N ILE A 391 -11.71 15.00 3.94
CA ILE A 391 -12.67 16.12 3.95
C ILE A 391 -12.22 17.26 3.02
N GLN A 392 -10.92 17.49 2.87
CA GLN A 392 -10.39 18.64 2.15
C GLN A 392 -10.77 18.60 0.67
N SER A 393 -10.94 19.78 0.09
CA SER A 393 -11.22 19.91 -1.33
C SER A 393 -9.98 19.59 -2.19
N ASP A 394 -10.21 18.82 -3.25
CA ASP A 394 -9.22 18.63 -4.30
C ASP A 394 -8.85 19.95 -4.99
N ARG A 395 -7.58 20.05 -5.37
CA ARG A 395 -7.01 21.17 -6.13
C ARG A 395 -6.17 20.63 -7.29
N ASN A 396 -6.40 21.16 -8.49
CA ASN A 396 -5.55 20.86 -9.66
C ASN A 396 -4.37 21.84 -9.74
N ASP A 397 -3.57 21.89 -8.68
CA ASP A 397 -2.42 22.79 -8.54
C ASP A 397 -1.19 21.97 -8.11
N THR A 398 -0.13 22.03 -8.93
CA THR A 398 1.11 21.25 -8.76
C THR A 398 2.26 22.03 -8.12
N THR A 399 2.00 23.25 -7.65
CA THR A 399 2.99 24.08 -6.95
C THR A 399 3.37 23.48 -5.59
N LEU A 400 4.56 23.82 -5.12
CA LEU A 400 5.00 23.49 -3.76
C LEU A 400 4.04 24.07 -2.71
N LEU A 401 3.53 25.30 -2.90
CA LEU A 401 2.57 25.93 -1.99
C LEU A 401 1.30 25.09 -1.84
N SER A 402 0.71 24.65 -2.95
CA SER A 402 -0.49 23.80 -2.91
C SER A 402 -0.24 22.48 -2.17
N ASN A 403 0.89 21.81 -2.43
CA ASN A 403 1.25 20.56 -1.76
C ASN A 403 1.53 20.77 -0.26
N ALA A 404 2.24 21.84 0.10
CA ALA A 404 2.50 22.21 1.48
C ALA A 404 1.19 22.50 2.23
N LEU A 405 0.26 23.25 1.63
CA LEU A 405 -1.05 23.51 2.23
C LEU A 405 -1.88 22.23 2.39
N THR A 406 -1.84 21.30 1.43
CA THR A 406 -2.53 20.00 1.51
C THR A 406 -2.12 19.20 2.75
N GLU A 407 -0.81 19.07 2.99
CA GLU A 407 -0.27 18.32 4.14
C GLU A 407 -0.35 19.13 5.44
N GLY A 408 0.02 20.42 5.37
CA GLY A 408 0.07 21.29 6.53
C GLY A 408 -1.31 21.60 7.13
N MET A 409 -2.37 21.65 6.33
CA MET A 409 -3.73 21.76 6.87
C MET A 409 -4.18 20.48 7.57
N ALA A 410 -3.72 19.31 7.09
CA ALA A 410 -4.01 18.03 7.71
C ALA A 410 -3.33 17.93 9.08
N ASP A 411 -2.07 18.37 9.19
CA ASP A 411 -1.40 18.52 10.49
C ASP A 411 -2.09 19.54 11.40
N PHE A 412 -2.39 20.74 10.90
CA PHE A 412 -2.95 21.81 11.71
C PHE A 412 -4.34 21.48 12.25
N ILE A 413 -5.27 21.07 11.38
CA ILE A 413 -6.62 20.72 11.82
C ILE A 413 -6.60 19.39 12.57
N GLY A 414 -5.74 18.44 12.17
CA GLY A 414 -5.51 17.18 12.88
C GLY A 414 -5.08 17.41 14.33
N GLU A 415 -4.14 18.32 14.58
CA GLU A 415 -3.76 18.76 15.92
C GLU A 415 -4.93 19.46 16.63
N LEU A 416 -5.65 20.36 15.95
CA LEU A 416 -6.78 21.08 16.54
C LEU A 416 -7.86 20.12 17.07
N ILE A 417 -8.14 19.02 16.37
CA ILE A 417 -9.18 18.06 16.76
C ILE A 417 -8.69 16.96 17.70
N SER A 418 -7.42 16.55 17.61
CA SER A 418 -6.85 15.49 18.45
C SER A 418 -6.12 15.99 19.70
N GLY A 419 -5.67 17.25 19.70
CA GLY A 419 -4.84 17.86 20.73
C GLY A 419 -3.35 17.49 20.65
N VAL A 420 -2.90 16.80 19.59
CA VAL A 420 -1.52 16.33 19.45
C VAL A 420 -0.97 16.64 18.06
N ASN A 421 0.21 17.25 18.00
CA ASN A 421 0.96 17.43 16.76
C ASN A 421 1.71 16.14 16.40
N THR A 422 1.31 15.48 15.30
CA THR A 422 1.94 14.23 14.81
C THR A 422 3.37 14.41 14.31
N ASN A 423 3.74 15.64 13.96
CA ASN A 423 5.03 16.04 13.40
C ASN A 423 5.84 16.95 14.34
N GLN A 424 5.66 16.79 15.66
CA GLN A 424 6.33 17.62 16.68
C GLN A 424 7.84 17.77 16.46
N ARG A 425 8.52 16.71 16.02
CA ARG A 425 9.96 16.73 15.68
C ARG A 425 10.32 17.81 14.65
N ILE A 426 9.47 17.99 13.63
CA ILE A 426 9.67 19.00 12.58
C ILE A 426 9.50 20.38 13.18
N HIS A 427 8.48 20.58 14.03
CA HIS A 427 8.24 21.85 14.73
C HIS A 427 9.39 22.20 15.68
N ASP A 428 9.90 21.26 16.46
CA ASP A 428 11.04 21.48 17.38
C ASP A 428 12.29 21.94 16.62
N PHE A 429 12.52 21.40 15.42
CA PHE A 429 13.60 21.83 14.55
C PHE A 429 13.34 23.21 13.90
N ALA A 430 12.12 23.42 13.41
CA ALA A 430 11.76 24.51 12.51
C ALA A 430 11.37 25.82 13.23
N ASN A 431 10.73 25.74 14.40
CA ASN A 431 10.35 26.92 15.19
C ASN A 431 11.53 27.88 15.46
N PRO A 432 12.70 27.44 15.97
CA PRO A 432 13.84 28.35 16.17
C PRO A 432 14.48 28.84 14.86
N ARG A 433 14.06 28.30 13.70
CA ARG A 433 14.60 28.59 12.36
C ARG A 433 13.52 29.13 11.40
N GLU A 434 12.39 29.58 11.93
CA GLU A 434 11.18 29.81 11.14
C GLU A 434 11.42 30.81 10.00
N LYS A 435 12.12 31.92 10.26
CA LYS A 435 12.47 32.92 9.25
C LYS A 435 13.35 32.32 8.13
N GLN A 436 14.36 31.54 8.49
CA GLN A 436 15.25 30.91 7.51
C GLN A 436 14.47 29.93 6.62
N ILE A 437 13.64 29.08 7.21
CA ILE A 437 12.87 28.08 6.46
C ILE A 437 11.86 28.79 5.54
N TRP A 438 11.23 29.87 6.00
CA TRP A 438 10.37 30.71 5.16
C TRP A 438 11.12 31.34 3.98
N GLU A 439 12.33 31.88 4.20
CA GLU A 439 13.17 32.46 3.15
C GLU A 439 13.61 31.46 2.09
N GLU A 440 13.81 30.20 2.48
CA GLU A 440 14.06 29.10 1.55
C GLU A 440 12.77 28.71 0.79
N PHE A 441 11.66 28.56 1.51
CA PHE A 441 10.38 28.11 0.95
C PHE A 441 9.84 29.10 -0.10
N GLN A 442 9.86 30.40 0.18
CA GLN A 442 9.30 31.42 -0.71
C GLN A 442 9.97 31.45 -2.10
N LYS A 443 11.23 31.00 -2.21
CA LYS A 443 11.97 30.93 -3.48
C LYS A 443 11.41 29.84 -4.40
N GLU A 444 10.79 28.81 -3.83
CA GLU A 444 10.32 27.63 -4.56
C GLU A 444 8.78 27.46 -4.54
N MET A 445 8.06 28.19 -3.68
CA MET A 445 6.66 27.90 -3.37
C MET A 445 5.72 27.90 -4.58
N TYR A 446 5.99 28.71 -5.61
CA TYR A 446 5.20 28.76 -6.85
C TYR A 446 5.73 27.85 -7.96
N LEU A 447 6.74 27.01 -7.68
CA LEU A 447 7.32 26.07 -8.63
C LEU A 447 6.83 24.65 -8.34
N LYS A 448 6.93 23.76 -9.33
CA LYS A 448 6.69 22.31 -9.18
C LYS A 448 7.88 21.64 -8.47
N ARG A 449 8.07 21.96 -7.18
CA ARG A 449 9.22 21.56 -6.36
C ARG A 449 8.84 20.83 -5.07
N ALA A 450 7.64 20.25 -5.01
CA ALA A 450 7.17 19.48 -3.84
C ALA A 450 8.18 18.42 -3.36
N TYR A 451 8.87 17.74 -4.28
CA TYR A 451 9.90 16.73 -3.96
C TYR A 451 11.08 17.25 -3.11
N ASN A 452 11.32 18.56 -3.06
CA ASN A 452 12.35 19.13 -2.19
C ASN A 452 11.89 19.32 -0.73
N TRP A 453 10.57 19.17 -0.45
CA TRP A 453 9.95 19.60 0.81
C TRP A 453 8.92 18.63 1.40
N ILE A 454 8.34 17.73 0.59
CA ILE A 454 7.24 16.83 0.94
C ILE A 454 7.60 15.41 0.50
N ALA A 455 7.38 14.44 1.38
CA ALA A 455 7.69 13.02 1.22
C ALA A 455 9.15 12.77 0.78
N ASN A 456 10.07 13.60 1.25
CA ASN A 456 11.47 13.64 0.81
C ASN A 456 12.44 12.96 1.79
N GLY A 457 11.98 11.91 2.48
CA GLY A 457 12.77 11.17 3.48
C GLY A 457 14.12 10.65 2.97
N ASN A 458 14.28 10.42 1.66
CA ASN A 458 15.56 10.02 1.07
C ASN A 458 16.60 11.16 0.97
N GLN A 459 16.21 12.40 1.29
CA GLN A 459 17.07 13.58 1.36
C GLN A 459 17.34 14.03 2.80
N GLU A 460 16.81 13.31 3.80
CA GLU A 460 16.96 13.62 5.21
C GLU A 460 18.44 13.64 5.63
N ARG A 461 18.84 14.67 6.39
CA ARG A 461 20.18 14.83 6.94
C ARG A 461 20.12 15.09 8.45
N PRO A 462 21.21 14.81 9.21
CA PRO A 462 21.25 15.10 10.65
C PRO A 462 20.90 16.55 11.02
N ASP A 463 21.21 17.49 10.12
CA ASP A 463 21.01 18.94 10.27
C ASP A 463 19.76 19.46 9.55
N ARG A 464 19.02 18.61 8.81
CA ARG A 464 17.82 19.00 8.09
C ARG A 464 16.82 17.83 8.00
N PRO A 465 15.73 17.85 8.77
CA PRO A 465 14.69 16.84 8.65
C PRO A 465 14.03 16.92 7.27
N ALA A 466 13.49 15.80 6.83
CA ALA A 466 12.54 15.76 5.72
C ALA A 466 11.21 16.44 6.11
N ASP A 467 10.35 16.64 5.12
CA ASP A 467 8.95 17.04 5.31
C ASP A 467 8.74 18.44 5.89
N LEU A 468 9.74 19.33 5.77
CA LEU A 468 9.62 20.75 6.16
C LEU A 468 8.47 21.50 5.45
N GLY A 469 7.97 20.99 4.33
CA GLY A 469 6.78 21.56 3.67
C GLY A 469 5.50 21.39 4.49
N TYR A 470 5.38 20.33 5.31
CA TYR A 470 4.26 20.15 6.25
C TYR A 470 4.22 21.32 7.24
N TYR A 471 5.37 21.63 7.84
CA TYR A 471 5.53 22.76 8.75
C TYR A 471 5.15 24.09 8.08
N MET A 472 5.60 24.34 6.85
CA MET A 472 5.27 25.59 6.16
C MET A 472 3.77 25.73 5.88
N GLY A 473 3.12 24.66 5.40
CA GLY A 473 1.67 24.67 5.21
C GLY A 473 0.92 24.85 6.53
N TYR A 474 1.35 24.15 7.59
CA TYR A 474 0.79 24.27 8.93
C TYR A 474 0.81 25.74 9.38
N LYS A 475 1.96 26.42 9.29
CA LYS A 475 2.10 27.78 9.81
C LYS A 475 1.29 28.80 8.99
N ILE A 476 1.08 28.55 7.69
CA ILE A 476 0.19 29.38 6.85
C ILE A 476 -1.28 29.19 7.29
N CYS A 477 -1.72 27.95 7.50
CA CYS A 477 -3.07 27.65 8.00
C CYS A 477 -3.28 28.21 9.43
N GLU A 478 -2.30 28.06 10.30
CA GLU A 478 -2.30 28.62 11.67
C GLU A 478 -2.41 30.15 11.64
N ALA A 479 -1.67 30.83 10.77
CA ALA A 479 -1.74 32.29 10.64
C ALA A 479 -3.14 32.75 10.21
N TYR A 480 -3.72 32.10 9.19
CA TYR A 480 -5.08 32.37 8.74
C TYR A 480 -6.10 32.14 9.87
N TYR A 481 -6.03 30.98 10.51
CA TYR A 481 -6.91 30.62 11.62
C TYR A 481 -6.80 31.58 12.79
N THR A 482 -5.58 31.97 13.18
CA THR A 482 -5.32 32.87 14.31
C THR A 482 -5.89 34.25 14.05
N LYS A 483 -5.71 34.78 12.83
CA LYS A 483 -6.22 36.08 12.38
C LYS A 483 -7.75 36.14 12.32
N ALA A 484 -8.42 35.04 11.99
CA ALA A 484 -9.87 35.00 11.86
C ALA A 484 -10.58 35.16 13.21
N THR A 485 -11.67 35.93 13.24
CA THR A 485 -12.55 36.06 14.41
C THR A 485 -13.50 34.86 14.53
N ASP A 486 -14.09 34.43 13.42
CA ASP A 486 -14.90 33.21 13.34
C ASP A 486 -14.01 32.00 13.02
N LYS A 487 -13.73 31.19 14.04
CA LYS A 487 -12.90 29.99 13.92
C LYS A 487 -13.55 28.88 13.10
N LYS A 488 -14.88 28.79 13.06
CA LYS A 488 -15.59 27.78 12.25
C LYS A 488 -15.52 28.16 10.78
N GLN A 489 -15.70 29.44 10.47
CA GLN A 489 -15.49 29.95 9.12
C GLN A 489 -14.04 29.74 8.68
N ALA A 490 -13.06 29.99 9.55
CA ALA A 490 -11.65 29.75 9.21
C ALA A 490 -11.33 28.29 8.89
N VAL A 491 -11.87 27.34 9.67
CA VAL A 491 -11.72 25.90 9.38
C VAL A 491 -12.36 25.55 8.04
N LYS A 492 -13.55 26.09 7.76
CA LYS A 492 -14.22 25.91 6.47
C LYS A 492 -13.34 26.43 5.32
N ASP A 493 -12.82 27.64 5.43
CA ASP A 493 -11.99 28.26 4.39
C ASP A 493 -10.70 27.47 4.15
N ILE A 494 -10.08 26.94 5.21
CA ILE A 494 -8.91 26.06 5.09
C ILE A 494 -9.27 24.77 4.34
N LEU A 495 -10.37 24.10 4.70
CA LEU A 495 -10.77 22.82 4.10
C LEU A 495 -11.25 22.98 2.64
N GLU A 496 -11.95 24.06 2.33
CA GLU A 496 -12.60 24.29 1.04
C GLU A 496 -11.77 25.13 0.06
N MET A 497 -10.56 25.56 0.43
CA MET A 497 -9.74 26.46 -0.41
C MET A 497 -9.52 25.89 -1.82
N LYS A 498 -9.73 26.73 -2.83
CA LYS A 498 -9.56 26.41 -4.26
C LYS A 498 -8.30 27.03 -4.86
N ASP A 499 -7.93 28.23 -4.41
CA ASP A 499 -6.75 28.97 -4.86
C ASP A 499 -5.74 29.06 -3.70
N ALA A 500 -4.65 28.30 -3.83
CA ALA A 500 -3.59 28.24 -2.82
C ALA A 500 -2.86 29.57 -2.64
N LYS A 501 -2.66 30.33 -3.74
CA LYS A 501 -1.97 31.62 -3.71
C LYS A 501 -2.83 32.67 -3.00
N ALA A 502 -4.11 32.77 -3.38
CA ALA A 502 -5.02 33.70 -2.74
C ALA A 502 -5.19 33.40 -1.24
N PHE A 503 -5.29 32.12 -0.87
CA PHE A 503 -5.36 31.72 0.55
C PHE A 503 -4.10 32.12 1.32
N PHE A 504 -2.92 31.87 0.74
CA PHE A 504 -1.64 32.28 1.33
C PHE A 504 -1.56 33.80 1.56
N GLU A 505 -1.94 34.62 0.56
CA GLU A 505 -1.95 36.07 0.71
C GLU A 505 -2.92 36.52 1.81
N GLN A 506 -4.12 35.94 1.88
CA GLN A 506 -5.11 36.26 2.92
C GLN A 506 -4.66 35.88 4.33
N SER A 507 -3.87 34.80 4.47
CA SER A 507 -3.33 34.34 5.75
C SER A 507 -2.49 35.40 6.46
N GLY A 508 -1.85 36.30 5.71
CA GLY A 508 -0.90 37.28 6.25
C GLY A 508 0.36 36.66 6.84
N TYR A 509 0.65 35.37 6.56
CA TYR A 509 1.80 34.67 7.14
C TYR A 509 3.13 35.39 6.89
N ALA A 510 3.32 35.98 5.70
CA ALA A 510 4.55 36.68 5.35
C ALA A 510 4.74 38.01 6.10
N ASP A 511 3.66 38.64 6.56
CA ASP A 511 3.69 40.00 7.13
C ASP A 511 4.55 40.09 8.38
N LYS A 512 4.61 39.00 9.16
CA LYS A 512 5.44 38.92 10.38
C LYS A 512 6.94 38.98 10.12
N PHE A 513 7.38 38.71 8.89
CA PHE A 513 8.80 38.80 8.51
C PHE A 513 9.15 40.14 7.84
N LEU A 514 8.16 40.88 7.34
CA LEU A 514 8.35 42.21 6.76
C LEU A 514 8.63 43.27 7.85
N GLN A 515 8.01 43.13 9.04
CA GLN A 515 8.19 44.07 10.14
C GLN A 515 9.55 43.96 10.85
N ALA A 516 10.25 42.84 10.70
CA ALA A 516 11.56 42.62 11.32
C ALA A 516 12.75 43.26 10.56
N ASN A 517 12.52 43.78 9.35
CA ASN A 517 13.56 44.44 8.55
C ASN A 517 13.51 45.98 8.65
N ASN A 518 12.56 46.54 9.40
CA ASN A 518 12.36 47.99 9.61
C ASN A 518 12.63 48.43 11.06
N ARG A 519 13.36 47.64 11.85
CA ARG A 519 13.82 48.01 13.21
C ARG A 519 15.31 47.78 13.35
#